data_AF-A0A6B3AUP2-F1
#
_entry.id   AF-A0A6B3AUP2-F1
#
_cell.length_a   1.000
_cell.length_b   1.000
_cell.length_c   1.000
_cell.angle_alpha   90.00
_cell.angle_beta   90.00
_cell.angle_gamma   90.00
#
_symmetry.space_group_name_H-M   'P 1'
#
loop_
_entity.id
_entity.type
_entity.pdbx_description
1 polymer ?
#
loop_
_entity_poly.entity_id
_entity_poly.type
_entity_poly.pdbx_seq_one_letter_code
_entity_poly.pdbx_strand_id
1 'polypeptide(L)'
;MTHRHHPAGPLHHALRRGAAVLGVVALTAGGALTGVPAAAAAGTGGPGTVCTPSEGFSGCRLFDATRAVDQFRVPAGVRALDVRAWGQGGEGSSLAHGGAGAHVAGTLAVTPGERLRITVAGQGFA
;
A
#
# COMPACT_ATOMS: atom_id res chain seq x y z
N MET A 1 4.59 62.25 29.12
CA MET A 1 3.38 61.76 28.43
C MET A 1 3.43 62.20 26.97
N THR A 2 3.60 61.28 26.03
CA THR A 2 3.45 61.51 24.58
C THR A 2 3.19 60.15 23.90
N HIS A 3 1.94 59.67 23.96
CA HIS A 3 1.54 58.46 23.25
C HIS A 3 1.53 58.71 21.73
N ARG A 4 2.34 57.98 20.96
CA ARG A 4 2.19 57.89 19.50
C ARG A 4 1.43 56.61 19.15
N HIS A 5 0.17 56.77 18.73
CA HIS A 5 -0.63 55.69 18.18
C HIS A 5 -0.12 55.35 16.76
N HIS A 6 0.07 54.07 16.45
CA HIS A 6 0.22 53.58 15.08
C HIS A 6 -1.08 52.90 14.65
N PRO A 7 -1.71 53.31 13.54
CA PRO A 7 -2.92 52.66 13.04
C PRO A 7 -2.59 51.31 12.37
N ALA A 8 -3.44 50.31 12.58
CA ALA A 8 -3.33 49.01 11.94
C ALA A 8 -3.73 49.08 10.45
N GLY A 9 -2.92 48.48 9.57
CA GLY A 9 -3.24 48.32 8.15
C GLY A 9 -4.30 47.24 7.91
N PRO A 10 -5.12 47.35 6.85
CA PRO A 10 -6.23 46.43 6.60
C PRO A 10 -5.78 45.03 6.17
N LEU A 11 -6.52 44.02 6.66
CA LEU A 11 -6.36 42.61 6.32
C LEU A 11 -6.76 42.34 4.87
N HIS A 12 -5.79 42.02 4.00
CA HIS A 12 -6.07 41.47 2.68
C HIS A 12 -6.48 39.99 2.80
N HIS A 13 -7.76 39.75 3.08
CA HIS A 13 -8.36 38.42 3.04
C HIS A 13 -8.56 37.98 1.59
N ALA A 14 -7.48 37.50 0.96
CA ALA A 14 -7.49 37.06 -0.44
C ALA A 14 -8.35 35.79 -0.61
N LEU A 15 -9.34 35.89 -1.51
CA LEU A 15 -10.47 34.97 -1.61
C LEU A 15 -10.09 33.60 -2.21
N ARG A 16 -10.74 32.55 -1.69
CA ARG A 16 -10.70 31.16 -2.18
C ARG A 16 -10.99 31.04 -3.68
N ARG A 17 -10.07 30.42 -4.43
CA ARG A 17 -10.29 29.64 -5.67
C ARG A 17 -9.19 28.56 -5.68
N GLY A 18 -9.42 27.26 -5.91
CA GLY A 18 -10.60 26.59 -6.46
C GLY A 18 -10.23 25.97 -7.81
N ALA A 19 -10.43 24.65 -7.94
CA ALA A 19 -10.06 23.79 -9.07
C ALA A 19 -8.54 23.57 -9.29
N ALA A 20 -8.05 22.49 -9.91
CA ALA A 20 -8.47 21.08 -10.06
C ALA A 20 -7.48 20.46 -11.06
N VAL A 21 -7.09 19.20 -10.83
CA VAL A 21 -6.67 18.19 -11.82
C VAL A 21 -5.96 18.69 -13.11
N LEU A 22 -4.64 18.53 -13.17
CA LEU A 22 -3.92 18.38 -14.44
C LEU A 22 -3.51 16.91 -14.61
N GLY A 23 -4.40 16.13 -15.21
CA GLY A 23 -4.08 14.84 -15.80
C GLY A 23 -3.83 14.99 -17.30
N VAL A 24 -2.85 14.28 -17.84
CA VAL A 24 -2.64 14.14 -19.29
C VAL A 24 -2.60 12.64 -19.62
N VAL A 25 -3.39 12.24 -20.62
CA VAL A 25 -3.60 10.84 -21.03
C VAL A 25 -2.75 10.49 -22.26
N ALA A 26 -2.42 9.21 -22.40
CA ALA A 26 -1.44 8.65 -23.32
C ALA A 26 -1.88 8.46 -24.78
N LEU A 27 -0.90 8.29 -25.68
CA LEU A 27 -0.94 7.65 -27.03
C LEU A 27 0.50 7.20 -27.42
N THR A 28 0.80 6.15 -28.20
CA THR A 28 0.09 4.91 -28.62
C THR A 28 1.08 3.89 -29.22
N ALA A 29 0.80 2.58 -29.05
CA ALA A 29 1.11 1.45 -29.96
C ALA A 29 2.55 0.94 -30.21
N GLY A 30 2.70 -0.40 -30.19
CA GLY A 30 3.77 -1.12 -30.89
C GLY A 30 4.28 -2.39 -30.19
N GLY A 31 3.82 -3.58 -30.60
CA GLY A 31 4.45 -4.86 -30.22
C GLY A 31 3.47 -5.99 -29.88
N ALA A 32 3.17 -6.86 -30.85
CA ALA A 32 2.53 -8.14 -30.58
C ALA A 32 3.60 -9.17 -30.18
N LEU A 33 3.43 -9.84 -29.04
CA LEU A 33 4.19 -11.03 -28.67
C LEU A 33 3.24 -12.12 -28.17
N THR A 34 3.46 -13.33 -28.67
CA THR A 34 2.64 -14.52 -28.48
C THR A 34 2.79 -15.11 -27.08
N GLY A 35 1.66 -15.50 -26.47
CA GLY A 35 1.64 -16.34 -25.27
C GLY A 35 0.90 -15.71 -24.10
N VAL A 36 -0.35 -16.11 -23.89
CA VAL A 36 -1.13 -15.81 -22.67
C VAL A 36 -0.91 -16.94 -21.66
N PRO A 37 -0.09 -16.77 -20.61
CA PRO A 37 -0.18 -17.64 -19.44
C PRO A 37 -1.51 -17.39 -18.70
N ALA A 38 -2.00 -18.41 -17.99
CA ALA A 38 -3.30 -18.40 -17.35
C ALA A 38 -3.49 -17.21 -16.38
N ALA A 39 -4.73 -16.70 -16.31
CA ALA A 39 -5.10 -15.51 -15.57
C ALA A 39 -4.56 -15.48 -14.13
N ALA A 40 -3.63 -14.58 -13.88
CA ALA A 40 -3.20 -14.23 -12.53
C ALA A 40 -4.34 -13.46 -11.85
N ALA A 41 -5.05 -14.11 -10.93
CA ALA A 41 -5.98 -13.45 -10.01
C ALA A 41 -5.15 -12.56 -9.06
N ALA A 42 -5.03 -11.27 -9.40
CA ALA A 42 -4.29 -10.29 -8.63
C ALA A 42 -5.05 -9.95 -7.33
N GLY A 43 -4.41 -10.20 -6.18
CA GLY A 43 -4.80 -9.62 -4.88
C GLY A 43 -4.11 -8.27 -4.67
N THR A 44 -4.73 -7.37 -3.91
CA THR A 44 -4.39 -5.93 -3.87
C THR A 44 -3.48 -5.54 -2.71
N GLY A 45 -2.30 -4.99 -3.01
CA GLY A 45 -1.25 -4.60 -2.04
C GLY A 45 -1.61 -3.39 -1.21
N GLY A 46 -2.40 -3.61 -0.16
CA GLY A 46 -2.99 -2.51 0.59
C GLY A 46 -3.78 -1.57 -0.34
N PRO A 47 -3.93 -0.29 0.00
CA PRO A 47 -4.55 0.68 -0.90
C PRO A 47 -3.66 0.97 -2.12
N GLY A 48 -3.81 0.17 -3.17
CA GLY A 48 -3.36 0.48 -4.54
C GLY A 48 -2.06 -0.17 -5.03
N THR A 49 -1.34 -0.98 -4.25
CA THR A 49 -0.08 -1.56 -4.73
C THR A 49 -0.33 -2.78 -5.61
N VAL A 50 0.10 -2.72 -6.87
CA VAL A 50 0.21 -3.89 -7.74
C VAL A 50 1.20 -4.87 -7.11
N CYS A 51 0.81 -6.14 -6.98
CA CYS A 51 1.71 -7.17 -6.45
C CYS A 51 2.82 -7.45 -7.48
N THR A 52 3.98 -6.81 -7.33
CA THR A 52 5.17 -7.04 -8.14
C THR A 52 6.08 -8.09 -7.48
N PRO A 53 6.51 -9.13 -8.21
CA PRO A 53 7.54 -10.03 -7.71
C PRO A 53 8.84 -9.27 -7.43
N SER A 54 9.54 -9.70 -6.40
CA SER A 54 10.88 -9.22 -6.10
C SER A 54 11.94 -9.92 -6.96
N GLU A 55 13.15 -9.36 -7.01
CA GLU A 55 14.25 -9.95 -7.76
C GLU A 55 14.53 -11.39 -7.32
N GLY A 56 14.67 -12.31 -8.29
CA GLY A 56 14.80 -13.75 -8.04
C GLY A 56 13.48 -14.50 -7.84
N PHE A 57 12.34 -13.81 -7.78
CA PHE A 57 11.00 -14.42 -7.65
C PHE A 57 10.15 -14.15 -8.89
N SER A 58 9.35 -15.14 -9.30
CA SER A 58 8.58 -15.12 -10.56
C SER A 58 7.07 -14.93 -10.38
N GLY A 59 6.59 -14.85 -9.14
CA GLY A 59 5.17 -14.71 -8.82
C GLY A 59 4.96 -13.90 -7.56
N CYS A 60 3.84 -13.20 -7.48
CA CYS A 60 3.43 -12.39 -6.34
C CYS A 60 1.97 -12.69 -6.01
N ARG A 61 1.67 -12.88 -4.73
CA ARG A 61 0.29 -12.97 -4.22
C ARG A 61 0.19 -12.12 -2.96
N LEU A 62 -0.95 -11.47 -2.82
CA LEU A 62 -1.25 -10.56 -1.74
C LEU A 62 -2.51 -11.02 -1.01
N PHE A 63 -2.55 -10.70 0.28
CA PHE A 63 -3.65 -11.01 1.19
C PHE A 63 -4.10 -9.71 1.89
N ASP A 64 -5.33 -9.30 1.63
CA ASP A 64 -5.96 -8.17 2.32
C ASP A 64 -6.33 -8.51 3.78
N ALA A 65 -6.58 -7.49 4.59
CA ALA A 65 -6.89 -7.62 6.02
C ALA A 65 -8.30 -8.17 6.27
N THR A 66 -8.45 -9.50 6.23
CA THR A 66 -9.73 -10.20 6.42
C THR A 66 -10.08 -10.49 7.88
N ARG A 67 -9.12 -10.40 8.81
CA ARG A 67 -9.21 -10.92 10.20
C ARG A 67 -9.47 -12.44 10.29
N ALA A 68 -9.47 -13.15 9.18
CA ALA A 68 -9.73 -14.57 9.08
C ALA A 68 -8.45 -15.32 8.67
N VAL A 69 -8.48 -16.65 8.82
CA VAL A 69 -7.41 -17.53 8.36
C VAL A 69 -7.65 -17.86 6.89
N ASP A 70 -6.80 -17.35 5.99
CA ASP A 70 -6.68 -17.87 4.62
C ASP A 70 -5.67 -19.03 4.60
N GLN A 71 -5.76 -19.89 3.59
CA GLN A 71 -4.82 -20.98 3.37
C GLN A 71 -4.16 -20.85 2.01
N PHE A 72 -2.90 -20.44 2.01
CA PHE A 72 -2.05 -20.47 0.83
C PHE A 72 -1.55 -21.91 0.60
N ARG A 73 -1.51 -22.35 -0.66
CA ARG A 73 -0.82 -23.59 -1.04
C ARG A 73 0.44 -23.22 -1.81
N VAL A 74 1.59 -23.72 -1.36
CA VAL A 74 2.88 -23.51 -2.04
C VAL A 74 2.80 -24.15 -3.44
N PRO A 75 3.06 -23.40 -4.54
CA PRO A 75 3.03 -23.95 -5.88
C PRO A 75 4.05 -25.08 -6.10
N ALA A 76 3.80 -25.93 -7.09
CA ALA A 76 4.77 -26.97 -7.45
C ALA A 76 6.10 -26.34 -7.89
N GLY A 77 7.22 -26.96 -7.49
CA GLY A 77 8.57 -26.45 -7.77
C GLY A 77 9.06 -25.28 -6.89
N VAL A 78 8.18 -24.59 -6.17
CA VAL A 78 8.55 -23.46 -5.30
C VAL A 78 9.11 -23.97 -3.97
N ARG A 79 10.34 -23.57 -3.63
CA ARG A 79 11.05 -23.92 -2.39
C ARG A 79 11.37 -22.73 -1.48
N ALA A 80 11.11 -21.51 -1.95
CA ALA A 80 11.31 -20.27 -1.22
C ALA A 80 10.19 -19.29 -1.56
N LEU A 81 9.77 -18.48 -0.58
CA LEU A 81 8.84 -17.36 -0.75
C LEU A 81 9.50 -16.10 -0.21
N ASP A 82 9.48 -14.99 -0.97
CA ASP A 82 9.69 -13.66 -0.38
C ASP A 82 8.40 -13.25 0.34
N VAL A 83 8.48 -13.06 1.65
CA VAL A 83 7.35 -12.69 2.49
C VAL A 83 7.56 -11.26 2.95
N ARG A 84 6.60 -10.38 2.62
CA ARG A 84 6.59 -8.97 3.02
C ARG A 84 5.30 -8.66 3.75
N ALA A 85 5.43 -8.04 4.92
CA ALA A 85 4.31 -7.70 5.79
C ALA A 85 4.44 -6.25 6.26
N TRP A 86 3.31 -5.55 6.29
CA TRP A 86 3.18 -4.19 6.79
C TRP A 86 2.23 -4.22 7.99
N GLY A 87 2.76 -3.90 9.17
CA GLY A 87 1.95 -3.62 10.34
C GLY A 87 1.37 -2.22 10.24
N GLN A 88 0.06 -2.09 10.49
CA GLN A 88 -0.61 -0.79 10.68
C GLN A 88 0.08 0.08 11.74
N GLY A 89 -0.04 1.38 11.56
CA GLY A 89 0.34 2.36 12.57
C GLY A 89 -0.55 2.34 13.80
N GLY A 90 -0.09 3.01 14.86
CA GLY A 90 -0.90 3.29 16.04
C GLY A 90 -1.88 4.44 15.76
N GLU A 91 -3.00 4.46 16.48
CA GLU A 91 -3.93 5.58 16.47
C GLU A 91 -3.31 6.81 17.15
N GLY A 92 -3.69 8.01 16.70
CA GLY A 92 -3.26 9.26 17.30
C GLY A 92 -4.13 9.71 18.47
N SER A 93 -3.81 10.88 18.99
CA SER A 93 -4.63 11.62 19.95
C SER A 93 -4.55 13.11 19.62
N SER A 94 -5.35 13.94 20.31
CA SER A 94 -5.25 15.40 20.22
C SER A 94 -3.91 15.97 20.70
N LEU A 95 -3.05 15.16 21.33
CA LEU A 95 -1.76 15.59 21.92
C LEU A 95 -0.54 14.97 21.22
N ALA A 96 -0.69 13.88 20.46
CA ALA A 96 0.41 13.17 19.82
C ALA A 96 -0.07 12.30 18.65
N HIS A 97 0.76 12.18 17.60
CA HIS A 97 0.55 11.23 16.52
C HIS A 97 0.89 9.80 16.97
N GLY A 98 0.16 8.82 16.45
CA GLY A 98 0.54 7.40 16.58
C GLY A 98 1.77 7.05 15.73
N GLY A 99 2.44 5.95 16.07
CA GLY A 99 3.60 5.46 15.30
C GLY A 99 3.20 4.95 13.91
N ALA A 100 4.10 5.03 12.94
CA ALA A 100 3.81 4.71 11.52
C ALA A 100 3.57 3.22 11.21
N GLY A 101 3.80 2.31 12.17
CA GLY A 101 3.79 0.87 11.96
C GLY A 101 5.19 0.34 11.60
N ALA A 102 5.25 -0.90 11.12
CA ALA A 102 6.52 -1.57 10.79
C ALA A 102 6.42 -2.38 9.50
N HIS A 103 7.50 -2.41 8.73
CA HIS A 103 7.65 -3.31 7.58
C HIS A 103 8.62 -4.43 7.94
N VAL A 104 8.24 -5.67 7.67
CA VAL A 104 9.08 -6.87 7.84
C VAL A 104 9.14 -7.59 6.49
N ALA A 105 10.34 -7.92 6.04
CA ALA A 105 10.59 -8.70 4.85
C ALA A 105 11.57 -9.83 5.13
N GLY A 106 11.43 -10.96 4.43
CA GLY A 106 12.38 -12.07 4.52
C GLY A 106 11.99 -13.27 3.66
N THR A 107 12.99 -14.09 3.34
CA THR A 107 12.80 -15.32 2.57
C THR A 107 12.42 -16.48 3.48
N LEU A 108 11.24 -17.06 3.28
CA LEU A 108 10.78 -18.28 3.94
C LEU A 108 11.10 -19.51 3.07
N ALA A 109 11.86 -20.46 3.60
CA ALA A 109 12.03 -21.78 2.99
C ALA A 109 10.75 -22.61 3.16
N VAL A 110 10.30 -23.30 2.11
CA VAL A 110 9.02 -24.00 2.05
C VAL A 110 9.09 -25.32 1.30
N THR A 111 8.15 -26.23 1.56
CA THR A 111 8.00 -27.47 0.77
C THR A 111 6.96 -27.28 -0.35
N PRO A 112 7.24 -27.71 -1.60
CA PRO A 112 6.25 -27.68 -2.67
C PRO A 112 4.95 -28.39 -2.29
N GLY A 113 3.80 -27.73 -2.46
CA GLY A 113 2.48 -28.29 -2.15
C GLY A 113 2.02 -28.15 -0.69
N GLU A 114 2.87 -27.65 0.21
CA GLU A 114 2.55 -27.38 1.62
C GLU A 114 1.42 -26.34 1.78
N ARG A 115 0.70 -26.39 2.91
CA ARG A 115 -0.41 -25.48 3.24
C ARG A 115 0.02 -24.52 4.35
N LEU A 116 0.22 -23.26 3.99
CA LEU A 116 0.55 -22.19 4.92
C LEU A 116 -0.73 -21.48 5.35
N ARG A 117 -0.90 -21.29 6.67
CA ARG A 117 -1.99 -20.48 7.23
C ARG A 117 -1.57 -19.01 7.22
N ILE A 118 -2.32 -18.18 6.51
CA ILE A 118 -2.09 -16.74 6.45
C ILE A 118 -3.20 -16.05 7.27
N THR A 119 -2.85 -15.03 8.05
CA THR A 119 -3.83 -14.24 8.80
C THR A 119 -3.36 -12.81 8.82
N VAL A 120 -4.11 -11.93 8.17
CA VAL A 120 -3.79 -10.50 8.08
C VAL A 120 -4.74 -9.76 9.02
N ALA A 121 -4.20 -9.29 10.13
CA ALA A 121 -4.88 -8.36 11.01
C ALA A 121 -4.97 -6.97 10.36
N GLY A 122 -6.09 -6.30 10.58
CA GLY A 122 -6.34 -4.92 10.14
C GLY A 122 -6.69 -4.01 11.31
N GLN A 123 -6.64 -2.69 11.10
CA GLN A 123 -7.21 -1.70 12.02
C GLN A 123 -8.67 -2.02 12.35
N GLY A 124 -8.95 -2.16 13.65
CA GLY A 124 -10.22 -2.64 14.19
C GLY A 124 -10.70 -1.74 15.30
N PHE A 125 -11.56 -0.80 14.91
CA PHE A 125 -12.32 0.02 15.83
C PHE A 125 -13.66 -0.69 16.06
N ALA A 126 -13.95 -0.97 17.33
CA ALA A 126 -15.30 -1.14 17.85
C ALA A 126 -15.67 0.15 18.60
#